data_AF-A0A6A4UCN5-F1
#
_entry.id   AF-A0A6A4UCN5-F1
#
_cell.length_a   1.000
_cell.length_b   1.000
_cell.length_c   1.000
_cell.angle_alpha   90.00
_cell.angle_beta   90.00
_cell.angle_gamma   90.00
#
_symmetry.space_group_name_H-M   'P 1'
#
loop_
_entity.id
_entity.type
_entity.pdbx_description
1 polymer ?
#
loop_
_entity_poly.entity_id
_entity_poly.type
_entity_poly.pdbx_seq_one_letter_code
_entity_poly.pdbx_strand_id
1 'polypeptide(L)'
;MESTESFTVEHPKPARPALVALAAIVLSWLAEIAAQIMAFGPGGEISLWGVQTAVAQSAVIVAGLMIALSLVGRMELLARAVTLLFLLVAVLNLALWTLYREMPQLYATEAGVTLIRGGAHLVQIALLVWLLRAPLRQWLRAGLVMAVVFLGTKEVVLRWFSVDELYVFPDAKWSENYTPVDVEALYAAQDRLMGKQVAALAPQTPGVPEVFALALGGTADQSVFLTEVESVAAILDAQYGAGARTLRLANSHDHPMRYPMANRANLAQGLKAIGARQGPEDVAFLFLASHGREDLLSLNFDAAGTTDLTAAEFRQMLDESGIGPAVIVVSACFSGSFIDDLASPDRLVITAARGDRSSFGCRDGAEWTEFGQSFFDLALRDEPDPRKAFAAAAEDVAQKEAKDGLTPSLPQISVGTEVGAALDRLLAGG
;
A
#
# COMPACT_ATOMS: atom_id res chain seq x y z
N MET A 1 26.65 -64.74 29.13
CA MET A 1 26.57 -63.45 29.84
C MET A 1 27.26 -62.43 28.96
N GLU A 2 26.54 -61.90 27.98
CA GLU A 2 26.98 -60.75 27.19
C GLU A 2 26.72 -59.49 28.00
N SER A 3 27.77 -58.72 28.23
CA SER A 3 27.70 -57.41 28.87
C SER A 3 27.28 -56.37 27.83
N THR A 4 26.02 -55.93 27.90
CA THR A 4 25.55 -54.73 27.20
C THR A 4 26.16 -53.48 27.84
N GLU A 5 27.17 -52.90 27.21
CA GLU A 5 27.62 -51.54 27.50
C GLU A 5 26.60 -50.54 26.94
N SER A 6 25.96 -49.74 27.81
CA SER A 6 25.08 -48.65 27.40
C SER A 6 25.92 -47.45 26.98
N PHE A 7 25.92 -47.10 25.69
CA PHE A 7 26.44 -45.83 25.21
C PHE A 7 25.46 -44.71 25.58
N THR A 8 25.73 -43.98 26.65
CA THR A 8 25.09 -42.68 26.91
C THR A 8 25.71 -41.65 25.97
N VAL A 9 24.97 -41.24 24.94
CA VAL A 9 25.33 -40.13 24.07
C VAL A 9 25.17 -38.83 24.87
N GLU A 10 26.29 -38.27 25.34
CA GLU A 10 26.32 -36.98 26.00
C GLU A 10 26.19 -35.88 24.93
N HIS A 11 25.02 -35.26 24.82
CA HIS A 11 24.84 -34.12 23.90
C HIS A 11 25.65 -32.92 24.43
N PRO A 12 26.62 -32.37 23.66
CA PRO A 12 27.43 -31.26 24.13
C PRO A 12 26.55 -30.03 24.38
N LYS A 13 26.58 -29.49 25.60
CA LYS A 13 25.86 -28.25 25.94
C LYS A 13 26.42 -27.07 25.13
N PRO A 14 25.56 -26.21 24.55
CA PRO A 14 26.03 -25.08 23.76
C PRO A 14 26.89 -24.13 24.62
N ALA A 15 28.00 -23.66 24.04
CA ALA A 15 28.89 -22.72 24.72
C ALA A 15 28.15 -21.40 25.00
N ARG A 16 28.38 -20.79 26.18
CA ARG A 16 27.73 -19.52 26.59
C ARG A 16 27.73 -18.42 25.51
N PRO A 17 28.79 -18.20 24.72
CA PRO A 17 28.77 -17.20 23.64
C PRO A 17 27.77 -17.47 22.51
N ALA A 18 27.50 -18.75 22.21
CA ALA A 18 26.53 -19.12 21.19
C ALA A 18 25.09 -18.83 21.66
N LEU A 19 24.80 -19.08 22.94
CA LEU A 19 23.50 -18.72 23.54
C LEU A 19 23.26 -17.21 23.53
N VAL A 20 24.30 -16.41 23.80
CA VAL A 20 24.21 -14.94 23.73
C VAL A 20 23.94 -14.47 22.30
N ALA A 21 24.60 -15.07 21.30
CA ALA A 21 24.36 -14.75 19.89
C ALA A 21 22.93 -15.09 19.45
N LEU A 22 22.40 -16.24 19.88
CA LEU A 22 21.01 -16.64 19.63
C LEU A 22 20.02 -15.67 20.29
N ALA A 23 20.28 -15.27 21.54
CA ALA A 23 19.44 -14.29 22.23
C ALA A 23 19.42 -12.93 21.50
N ALA A 24 20.56 -12.48 20.94
CA ALA A 24 20.62 -11.26 20.15
C ALA A 24 19.80 -11.33 18.85
N ILE A 25 19.78 -12.49 18.18
CA ILE A 25 18.93 -12.71 17.00
C ILE A 25 17.45 -12.60 17.40
N VAL A 26 17.02 -13.29 18.44
CA VAL A 26 15.62 -13.24 18.92
C VAL A 26 15.23 -11.82 19.34
N LEU A 27 16.11 -11.10 20.05
CA LEU A 27 15.88 -9.70 20.42
C LEU A 27 15.70 -8.79 19.20
N SER A 28 16.42 -9.04 18.11
CA SER A 28 16.22 -8.28 16.87
C SER A 28 14.85 -8.50 16.25
N TRP A 29 14.31 -9.73 16.32
CA TRP A 29 12.95 -10.02 15.84
C TRP A 29 11.89 -9.40 16.73
N LEU A 30 12.10 -9.42 18.06
CA LEU A 30 11.18 -8.76 19.00
C LEU A 30 11.17 -7.24 18.80
N ALA A 31 12.33 -6.64 18.49
CA ALA A 31 12.41 -5.22 18.16
C ALA A 31 11.66 -4.89 16.86
N GLU A 32 11.76 -5.75 15.84
CA GLU A 32 11.00 -5.62 14.59
C GLU A 32 9.49 -5.70 14.84
N ILE A 33 9.03 -6.72 15.56
CA ILE A 33 7.62 -6.88 15.92
C ILE A 33 7.11 -5.66 16.71
N ALA A 34 7.89 -5.18 17.68
CA ALA A 34 7.53 -3.98 18.45
C ALA A 34 7.44 -2.74 17.55
N ALA A 35 8.34 -2.60 16.57
CA ALA A 35 8.32 -1.52 15.60
C ALA A 35 7.05 -1.57 14.73
N GLN A 36 6.69 -2.76 14.24
CA GLN A 36 5.50 -3.01 13.44
C GLN A 36 4.21 -2.75 14.24
N ILE A 37 4.12 -3.20 15.50
CA ILE A 37 2.99 -2.88 16.40
C ILE A 37 2.86 -1.37 16.61
N MET A 38 3.98 -0.66 16.83
CA MET A 38 3.93 0.79 16.98
C MET A 38 3.51 1.50 15.68
N ALA A 39 3.81 0.92 14.51
CA ALA A 39 3.49 1.51 13.21
C ALA A 39 2.04 1.24 12.79
N PHE A 40 1.54 0.03 13.00
CA PHE A 40 0.25 -0.43 12.49
C PHE A 40 -0.84 -0.54 13.57
N GLY A 41 -0.50 -0.37 14.84
CA GLY A 41 -1.42 -0.50 15.97
C GLY A 41 -1.50 -1.93 16.53
N PRO A 42 -2.18 -2.12 17.67
CA PRO A 42 -2.41 -3.43 18.26
C PRO A 42 -3.53 -4.20 17.52
N GLY A 43 -3.57 -5.53 17.67
CA GLY A 43 -4.66 -6.37 17.13
C GLY A 43 -4.25 -7.35 16.03
N GLY A 44 -3.01 -7.30 15.57
CA GLY A 44 -2.41 -8.32 14.72
C GLY A 44 -1.83 -9.52 15.47
N GLU A 45 -1.43 -10.54 14.72
CA GLU A 45 -0.84 -11.81 15.13
C GLU A 45 0.58 -11.97 14.55
N ILE A 46 1.36 -12.90 15.13
CA ILE A 46 2.70 -13.20 14.61
C ILE A 46 2.56 -14.12 13.38
N SER A 47 3.11 -13.70 12.24
CA SER A 47 3.10 -14.49 11.01
C SER A 47 4.01 -15.71 11.11
N LEU A 48 3.48 -16.93 10.97
CA LEU A 48 4.31 -18.15 10.93
C LEU A 48 5.29 -18.10 9.75
N TRP A 49 4.84 -17.59 8.60
CA TRP A 49 5.69 -17.39 7.43
C TRP A 49 6.74 -16.31 7.69
N GLY A 50 6.36 -15.19 8.31
CA GLY A 50 7.29 -14.14 8.73
C GLY A 50 8.36 -14.64 9.69
N VAL A 51 8.01 -15.54 10.61
CA VAL A 51 9.00 -16.20 11.50
C VAL A 51 9.92 -17.11 10.70
N GLN A 52 9.41 -17.90 9.75
CA GLN A 52 10.22 -18.76 8.89
C GLN A 52 11.20 -17.95 8.03
N THR A 53 10.75 -16.83 7.46
CA THR A 53 11.61 -15.94 6.69
C THR A 53 12.63 -15.26 7.59
N ALA A 54 12.26 -14.77 8.78
CA ALA A 54 13.21 -14.20 9.74
C ALA A 54 14.29 -15.20 10.18
N VAL A 55 13.92 -16.47 10.39
CA VAL A 55 14.88 -17.58 10.64
C VAL A 55 15.82 -17.73 9.44
N ALA A 56 15.29 -17.81 8.22
CA ALA A 56 16.07 -18.00 7.00
C ALA A 56 17.04 -16.82 6.76
N GLN A 57 16.56 -15.58 6.87
CA GLN A 57 17.37 -14.36 6.77
C GLN A 57 18.50 -14.37 7.80
N SER A 58 18.19 -14.71 9.05
CA SER A 58 19.18 -14.75 10.12
C SER A 58 20.23 -15.82 9.85
N ALA A 59 19.83 -17.00 9.37
CA ALA A 59 20.72 -18.08 8.99
C ALA A 59 21.65 -17.67 7.83
N VAL A 60 21.12 -17.02 6.79
CA VAL A 60 21.90 -16.53 5.64
C VAL A 60 22.92 -15.48 6.09
N ILE A 61 22.54 -14.53 6.94
CA ILE A 61 23.45 -13.52 7.50
C ILE A 61 24.56 -14.18 8.32
N VAL A 62 24.23 -15.15 9.18
CA VAL A 62 25.22 -15.89 9.97
C VAL A 62 26.16 -16.69 9.06
N ALA A 63 25.65 -17.34 8.01
CA ALA A 63 26.46 -18.05 7.03
C ALA A 63 27.41 -17.10 6.29
N GLY A 64 26.93 -15.92 5.87
CA GLY A 64 27.77 -14.87 5.28
C GLY A 64 28.89 -14.42 6.21
N LEU A 65 28.59 -14.22 7.50
CA LEU A 65 29.61 -13.91 8.52
C LEU A 65 30.61 -15.05 8.71
N MET A 66 30.17 -16.31 8.71
CA MET A 66 31.06 -17.47 8.77
C MET A 66 32.02 -17.50 7.57
N ILE A 67 31.52 -17.30 6.36
CA ILE A 67 32.34 -17.23 5.14
C ILE A 67 33.36 -16.10 5.26
N ALA A 68 32.90 -14.89 5.59
CA ALA A 68 33.76 -13.71 5.66
C ALA A 68 34.87 -13.87 6.72
N LEU A 69 34.51 -14.33 7.92
CA LEU A 69 35.48 -14.54 9.01
C LEU A 69 36.41 -15.72 8.74
N SER A 70 35.96 -16.76 8.04
CA SER A 70 36.81 -17.85 7.60
C SER A 70 37.86 -17.37 6.59
N LEU A 71 37.46 -16.55 5.61
CA LEU A 71 38.38 -15.98 4.61
C LEU A 71 39.42 -15.04 5.24
N VAL A 72 39.06 -14.36 6.32
CA VAL A 72 39.96 -13.46 7.07
C VAL A 72 40.76 -14.20 8.15
N GLY A 73 40.45 -15.48 8.42
CA GLY A 73 41.13 -16.29 9.44
C GLY A 73 40.81 -15.87 10.88
N ARG A 74 39.60 -15.36 11.13
CA ARG A 74 39.17 -14.77 12.41
C ARG A 74 37.87 -15.39 12.96
N MET A 75 37.74 -16.71 12.84
CA MET A 75 36.52 -17.45 13.26
C MET A 75 36.23 -17.34 14.76
N GLU A 76 37.22 -17.02 15.59
CA GLU A 76 37.03 -16.75 17.01
C GLU A 76 36.13 -15.53 17.29
N LEU A 77 35.95 -14.65 16.30
CA LEU A 77 35.07 -13.48 16.40
C LEU A 77 33.61 -13.80 16.09
N LEU A 78 33.27 -14.99 15.59
CA LEU A 78 31.94 -15.27 15.03
C LEU A 78 30.81 -14.96 16.00
N ALA A 79 30.83 -15.52 17.21
CA ALA A 79 29.77 -15.30 18.20
C ALA A 79 29.63 -13.82 18.57
N ARG A 80 30.75 -13.08 18.67
CA ARG A 80 30.76 -11.65 18.98
C ARG A 80 30.24 -10.81 17.82
N ALA A 81 30.62 -11.14 16.58
CA ALA A 81 30.15 -10.48 15.38
C ALA A 81 28.65 -10.64 15.20
N VAL A 82 28.12 -11.87 15.35
CA VAL A 82 26.67 -12.14 15.32
C VAL A 82 25.96 -11.34 16.41
N THR A 83 26.42 -11.44 17.67
CA THR A 83 25.77 -10.74 18.80
C THR A 83 25.67 -9.23 18.54
N LEU A 84 26.78 -8.58 18.20
CA LEU A 84 26.80 -7.13 18.03
C LEU A 84 26.06 -6.68 16.77
N LEU A 85 26.13 -7.45 15.68
CA LEU A 85 25.41 -7.14 14.46
C LEU A 85 23.90 -7.20 14.68
N PHE A 86 23.38 -8.25 15.30
CA PHE A 86 21.93 -8.39 15.48
C PHE A 86 21.36 -7.40 16.52
N LEU A 87 22.14 -7.04 17.55
CA LEU A 87 21.77 -5.92 18.43
C LEU A 87 21.75 -4.58 17.69
N LEU A 88 22.72 -4.35 16.79
CA LEU A 88 22.73 -3.17 15.94
C LEU A 88 21.54 -3.17 14.98
N VAL A 89 21.19 -4.32 14.38
CA VAL A 89 19.99 -4.46 13.53
C VAL A 89 18.73 -4.11 14.30
N ALA A 90 18.58 -4.60 15.54
CA ALA A 90 17.44 -4.27 16.40
C ALA A 90 17.27 -2.74 16.56
N VAL A 91 18.37 -2.03 16.86
CA VAL A 91 18.38 -0.58 17.03
C VAL A 91 18.12 0.15 15.71
N LEU A 92 18.78 -0.28 14.62
CA LEU A 92 18.60 0.33 13.31
C LEU A 92 17.17 0.15 12.80
N ASN A 93 16.56 -1.02 12.98
CA ASN A 93 15.18 -1.25 12.56
C ASN A 93 14.22 -0.30 13.29
N LEU A 94 14.31 -0.19 14.62
CA LEU A 94 13.52 0.77 15.39
C LEU A 94 13.73 2.21 14.89
N ALA A 95 14.98 2.60 14.62
CA ALA A 95 15.30 3.92 14.10
C ALA A 95 14.75 4.14 12.69
N LEU A 96 14.80 3.14 11.82
CA LEU A 96 14.30 3.21 10.44
C LEU A 96 12.78 3.30 10.41
N TRP A 97 12.07 2.50 11.22
CA TRP A 97 10.63 2.61 11.44
C TRP A 97 10.23 3.97 12.01
N THR A 98 11.00 4.50 12.95
CA THR A 98 10.77 5.85 13.48
C THR A 98 10.99 6.90 12.40
N LEU A 99 12.07 6.79 11.61
CA LEU A 99 12.35 7.70 10.50
C LEU A 99 11.27 7.61 9.41
N TYR A 100 10.74 6.42 9.15
CA TYR A 100 9.63 6.21 8.22
C TYR A 100 8.37 6.92 8.68
N ARG A 101 8.06 6.85 9.98
CA ARG A 101 6.91 7.55 10.57
C ARG A 101 7.09 9.08 10.58
N GLU A 102 8.24 9.56 11.02
CA GLU A 102 8.48 11.00 11.26
C GLU A 102 8.87 11.76 9.98
N MET A 103 9.49 11.07 9.01
CA MET A 103 10.02 11.66 7.78
C MET A 103 9.69 10.80 6.54
N PRO A 104 8.39 10.53 6.27
CA PRO A 104 7.97 9.64 5.18
C PRO A 104 8.45 10.09 3.79
N GLN A 105 8.64 11.40 3.58
CA GLN A 105 9.17 11.98 2.34
C GLN A 105 10.56 11.44 1.95
N LEU A 106 11.36 10.96 2.91
CA LEU A 106 12.66 10.35 2.62
C LEU A 106 12.52 8.97 1.97
N TYR A 107 11.37 8.32 2.14
CA TYR A 107 11.04 7.01 1.56
C TYR A 107 10.16 7.12 0.32
N ALA A 108 9.79 8.34 -0.10
CA ALA A 108 8.91 8.56 -1.24
C ALA A 108 9.53 8.16 -2.59
N THR A 109 10.86 8.25 -2.71
CA THR A 109 11.61 7.93 -3.94
C THR A 109 12.50 6.70 -3.77
N GLU A 110 12.71 5.94 -4.84
CA GLU A 110 13.67 4.82 -4.84
C GLU A 110 15.08 5.28 -4.44
N ALA A 111 15.49 6.48 -4.87
CA ALA A 111 16.76 7.07 -4.51
C ALA A 111 16.88 7.31 -2.99
N GLY A 112 15.82 7.84 -2.37
CA GLY A 112 15.75 8.06 -0.93
C GLY A 112 15.85 6.75 -0.14
N VAL A 113 15.06 5.74 -0.53
CA VAL A 113 15.10 4.40 0.07
C VAL A 113 16.50 3.78 -0.08
N THR A 114 17.11 3.91 -1.26
CA THR A 114 18.44 3.38 -1.55
C THR A 114 19.51 4.05 -0.69
N LEU A 115 19.44 5.37 -0.50
CA LEU A 115 20.38 6.12 0.35
C LEU A 115 20.27 5.72 1.82
N ILE A 116 19.04 5.62 2.34
CA ILE A 116 18.79 5.20 3.74
C ILE A 116 19.29 3.78 3.98
N ARG A 117 18.95 2.85 3.09
CA ARG A 117 19.39 1.45 3.15
C ARG A 117 20.91 1.36 3.06
N GLY A 118 21.51 2.10 2.13
CA GLY A 118 22.96 2.20 1.98
C GLY A 118 23.63 2.71 3.26
N GLY A 119 23.08 3.74 3.89
CA GLY A 119 23.54 4.26 5.18
C GLY A 119 23.49 3.20 6.28
N ALA A 120 22.38 2.47 6.42
CA ALA A 120 22.25 1.40 7.41
C ALA A 120 23.28 0.27 7.18
N HIS A 121 23.51 -0.13 5.93
CA HIS A 121 24.52 -1.13 5.60
C HIS A 121 25.95 -0.64 5.86
N LEU A 122 26.25 0.63 5.60
CA LEU A 122 27.56 1.21 5.91
C LEU A 122 27.87 1.16 7.41
N VAL A 123 26.88 1.45 8.27
CA VAL A 123 27.04 1.34 9.74
C VAL A 123 27.31 -0.11 10.16
N GLN A 124 26.58 -1.08 9.59
CA GLN A 124 26.78 -2.51 9.85
C GLN A 124 28.17 -2.98 9.41
N ILE A 125 28.61 -2.58 8.22
CA ILE A 125 29.95 -2.90 7.71
C ILE A 125 31.03 -2.25 8.59
N ALA A 126 30.87 -0.98 8.96
CA ALA A 126 31.82 -0.28 9.82
C ALA A 126 32.01 -1.00 11.17
N LEU A 127 30.93 -1.48 11.78
CA LEU A 127 30.98 -2.32 12.99
C LEU A 127 31.80 -3.61 12.74
N LEU A 128 31.49 -4.35 11.68
CA LEU A 128 32.14 -5.62 11.37
C LEU A 128 33.64 -5.45 11.10
N VAL A 129 34.02 -4.39 10.38
CA VAL A 129 35.42 -4.09 10.07
C VAL A 129 36.17 -3.59 11.32
N TRP A 130 35.50 -2.82 12.18
CA TRP A 130 36.07 -2.38 13.47
C TRP A 130 36.43 -3.55 14.39
N LEU A 131 35.63 -4.62 14.39
CA LEU A 131 35.88 -5.82 15.20
C LEU A 131 37.16 -6.57 14.83
N LEU A 132 37.65 -6.43 13.59
CA LEU A 132 38.84 -7.15 13.12
C LEU A 132 40.13 -6.71 13.83
N ARG A 133 40.21 -5.47 14.33
CA ARG A 133 41.39 -4.93 15.08
C ARG A 133 42.74 -5.37 14.48
N ALA A 134 43.00 -4.98 13.23
CA ALA A 134 44.18 -5.40 12.47
C ALA A 134 45.08 -4.20 12.09
N PRO A 135 46.38 -4.41 11.77
CA PRO A 135 47.26 -3.39 11.23
C PRO A 135 46.75 -2.86 9.88
N LEU A 136 46.93 -1.56 9.58
CA LEU A 136 46.24 -0.83 8.50
C LEU A 136 46.15 -1.56 7.15
N ARG A 137 47.26 -2.17 6.66
CA ARG A 137 47.26 -2.88 5.37
C ARG A 137 46.46 -4.19 5.37
N GLN A 138 46.51 -4.94 6.47
CA GLN A 138 45.72 -6.16 6.65
C GLN A 138 44.26 -5.80 6.93
N TRP A 139 44.04 -4.72 7.65
CA TRP A 139 42.72 -4.17 7.96
C TRP A 139 41.97 -3.74 6.70
N LEU A 140 42.62 -3.08 5.73
CA LEU A 140 41.99 -2.71 4.46
C LEU A 140 41.55 -3.93 3.63
N ARG A 141 42.41 -4.95 3.52
CA ARG A 141 42.08 -6.18 2.78
C ARG A 141 40.99 -6.98 3.46
N ALA A 142 41.10 -7.19 4.76
CA ALA A 142 40.10 -7.88 5.56
C ALA A 142 38.76 -7.12 5.58
N GLY A 143 38.81 -5.78 5.65
CA GLY A 143 37.64 -4.93 5.60
C GLY A 143 36.91 -5.00 4.26
N LEU A 144 37.65 -5.03 3.14
CA LEU A 144 37.07 -5.22 1.82
C LEU A 144 36.37 -6.58 1.70
N VAL A 145 37.00 -7.66 2.18
CA VAL A 145 36.39 -9.01 2.20
C VAL A 145 35.11 -9.02 3.02
N MET A 146 35.13 -8.44 4.23
CA MET A 146 33.95 -8.33 5.08
C MET A 146 32.82 -7.56 4.37
N ALA A 147 33.12 -6.42 3.75
CA ALA A 147 32.13 -5.59 3.07
C ALA A 147 31.51 -6.31 1.87
N VAL A 148 32.33 -6.92 1.00
CA VAL A 148 31.86 -7.61 -0.22
C VAL A 148 30.99 -8.81 0.14
N VAL A 149 31.44 -9.66 1.06
CA VAL A 149 30.66 -10.83 1.47
C VAL A 149 29.37 -10.41 2.18
N PHE A 150 29.42 -9.40 3.04
CA PHE A 150 28.23 -8.92 3.75
C PHE A 150 27.20 -8.31 2.79
N LEU A 151 27.62 -7.46 1.85
CA LEU A 151 26.73 -6.89 0.84
C LEU A 151 26.13 -7.99 -0.05
N GLY A 152 26.94 -8.92 -0.55
CA GLY A 152 26.43 -10.06 -1.32
C GLY A 152 25.42 -10.90 -0.53
N THR A 153 25.65 -11.08 0.77
CA THR A 153 24.71 -11.78 1.66
C THR A 153 23.40 -10.99 1.82
N LYS A 154 23.47 -9.66 1.96
CA LYS A 154 22.29 -8.79 2.02
C LYS A 154 21.49 -8.81 0.72
N GLU A 155 22.15 -8.81 -0.43
CA GLU A 155 21.48 -8.96 -1.74
C GLU A 155 20.74 -10.29 -1.86
N VAL A 156 21.32 -11.39 -1.38
CA VAL A 156 20.63 -12.69 -1.35
C VAL A 156 19.41 -12.63 -0.44
N VAL A 157 19.54 -12.04 0.76
CA VAL A 157 18.42 -11.86 1.69
C VAL A 157 17.30 -11.04 1.05
N LEU A 158 17.62 -9.89 0.48
CA LEU A 158 16.65 -8.98 -0.13
C LEU A 158 15.97 -9.57 -1.37
N ARG A 159 16.63 -10.48 -2.08
CA ARG A 159 16.09 -11.07 -3.31
C ARG A 159 15.24 -12.32 -3.07
N TRP A 160 15.54 -13.11 -2.05
CA TRP A 160 14.95 -14.44 -1.86
C TRP A 160 14.14 -14.59 -0.59
N PHE A 161 14.30 -13.68 0.37
CA PHE A 161 13.68 -13.76 1.69
C PHE A 161 13.02 -12.45 2.11
N SER A 162 12.74 -11.54 1.16
CA SER A 162 11.97 -10.32 1.42
C SER A 162 10.48 -10.65 1.50
N VAL A 163 9.97 -10.78 2.72
CA VAL A 163 8.54 -10.77 2.99
C VAL A 163 8.37 -9.94 4.27
N ASP A 164 7.63 -8.84 4.16
CA ASP A 164 7.82 -7.66 5.00
C ASP A 164 7.19 -7.74 6.41
N GLU A 165 6.48 -8.81 6.78
CA GLU A 165 5.66 -8.75 8.00
C GLU A 165 5.86 -9.96 8.94
N LEU A 166 6.51 -9.68 10.08
CA LEU A 166 6.53 -10.56 11.25
C LEU A 166 5.24 -10.42 12.06
N TYR A 167 4.55 -9.28 11.93
CA TYR A 167 3.30 -8.92 12.57
C TYR A 167 2.23 -8.63 11.50
N VAL A 168 1.18 -9.43 11.45
CA VAL A 168 0.14 -9.41 10.40
C VAL A 168 -1.25 -9.34 11.03
N PHE A 169 -2.21 -8.65 10.42
CA PHE A 169 -3.59 -8.67 10.92
C PHE A 169 -4.35 -9.88 10.33
N PRO A 170 -4.93 -10.77 11.16
CA PRO A 170 -5.48 -12.08 10.76
C PRO A 170 -6.76 -12.04 9.91
N ASP A 171 -7.17 -10.86 9.44
CA ASP A 171 -8.38 -10.71 8.62
C ASP A 171 -8.11 -10.97 7.13
N ALA A 172 -6.84 -10.91 6.69
CA ALA A 172 -6.41 -11.58 5.47
C ALA A 172 -6.23 -13.07 5.80
N LYS A 173 -7.33 -13.83 5.78
CA LYS A 173 -7.19 -15.28 5.61
C LYS A 173 -6.40 -15.47 4.31
N TRP A 174 -5.10 -15.73 4.42
CA TRP A 174 -4.37 -16.42 3.37
C TRP A 174 -5.10 -17.73 3.15
N SER A 175 -6.07 -17.72 2.25
CA SER A 175 -6.78 -18.93 1.92
C SER A 175 -5.70 -19.84 1.36
N GLU A 176 -5.57 -21.04 1.93
CA GLU A 176 -4.76 -22.12 1.34
C GLU A 176 -5.22 -22.46 -0.11
N ASN A 177 -6.31 -21.82 -0.56
CA ASN A 177 -6.87 -21.82 -1.89
C ASN A 177 -6.50 -20.56 -2.71
N TYR A 178 -5.30 -19.95 -2.53
CA TYR A 178 -4.82 -18.96 -3.50
C TYR A 178 -4.80 -19.60 -4.88
N THR A 179 -5.78 -19.23 -5.70
CA THR A 179 -5.86 -19.64 -7.09
C THR A 179 -5.11 -18.59 -7.88
N PRO A 180 -3.96 -18.91 -8.49
CA PRO A 180 -3.23 -17.95 -9.29
C PRO A 180 -4.17 -17.33 -10.32
N VAL A 181 -4.09 -16.01 -10.47
CA VAL A 181 -4.86 -15.30 -11.49
C VAL A 181 -4.45 -15.84 -12.86
N ASP A 182 -5.41 -16.34 -13.62
CA ASP A 182 -5.19 -16.71 -15.02
C ASP A 182 -5.07 -15.42 -15.84
N VAL A 183 -3.83 -14.99 -16.06
CA VAL A 183 -3.49 -13.73 -16.73
C VAL A 183 -3.93 -13.75 -18.19
N GLU A 184 -3.83 -14.90 -18.88
CA GLU A 184 -4.27 -15.00 -20.27
C GLU A 184 -5.79 -14.81 -20.38
N ALA A 185 -6.55 -15.48 -19.51
CA ALA A 185 -8.00 -15.30 -19.44
C ALA A 185 -8.38 -13.87 -19.03
N LEU A 186 -7.65 -13.28 -18.08
CA LEU A 186 -7.88 -11.92 -17.60
C LEU A 186 -7.75 -10.89 -18.73
N TYR A 187 -6.66 -10.93 -19.51
CA TYR A 187 -6.48 -10.03 -20.65
C TYR A 187 -7.49 -10.31 -21.77
N ALA A 188 -7.73 -11.59 -22.11
CA ALA A 188 -8.70 -11.97 -23.12
C ALA A 188 -10.13 -11.52 -22.78
N ALA A 189 -10.43 -11.33 -21.50
CA ALA A 189 -11.74 -10.86 -21.05
C ALA A 189 -11.94 -9.34 -21.14
N GLN A 190 -10.88 -8.52 -21.23
CA GLN A 190 -10.98 -7.06 -21.05
C GLN A 190 -11.89 -6.38 -22.06
N ASP A 191 -11.69 -6.64 -23.36
CA ASP A 191 -12.52 -6.05 -24.43
C ASP A 191 -14.00 -6.39 -24.24
N ARG A 192 -14.29 -7.63 -23.85
CA ARG A 192 -15.66 -8.09 -23.59
C ARG A 192 -16.26 -7.44 -22.34
N LEU A 193 -15.50 -7.37 -21.24
CA LEU A 193 -15.96 -6.76 -19.99
C LEU A 193 -16.23 -5.27 -20.18
N MET A 194 -15.28 -4.55 -20.77
CA MET A 194 -15.39 -3.12 -20.99
C MET A 194 -16.46 -2.80 -22.03
N GLY A 195 -16.47 -3.53 -23.16
CA GLY A 195 -17.49 -3.40 -24.19
C GLY A 195 -18.90 -3.62 -23.66
N LYS A 196 -19.10 -4.60 -22.76
CA LYS A 196 -20.40 -4.86 -22.12
C LYS A 196 -20.87 -3.68 -21.27
N GLN A 197 -20.00 -3.08 -20.45
CA GLN A 197 -20.40 -1.94 -19.62
C GLN A 197 -20.69 -0.70 -20.46
N VAL A 198 -19.83 -0.37 -21.44
CA VAL A 198 -20.04 0.78 -22.32
C VAL A 198 -21.31 0.63 -23.16
N ALA A 199 -21.62 -0.58 -23.64
CA ALA A 199 -22.85 -0.83 -24.38
C ALA A 199 -24.11 -0.73 -23.50
N ALA A 200 -24.00 -1.04 -22.21
CA ALA A 200 -25.09 -0.92 -21.25
C ALA A 200 -25.30 0.51 -20.74
N LEU A 201 -24.33 1.40 -20.95
CA LEU A 201 -24.37 2.78 -20.49
C LEU A 201 -25.47 3.56 -21.24
N ALA A 202 -26.55 3.89 -20.55
CA ALA A 202 -27.70 4.59 -21.11
C ALA A 202 -27.31 6.01 -21.58
N PRO A 203 -27.93 6.53 -22.66
CA PRO A 203 -27.74 7.92 -23.07
C PRO A 203 -28.39 8.89 -22.07
N GLN A 204 -28.02 10.17 -22.15
CA GLN A 204 -28.71 11.23 -21.42
C GLN A 204 -30.15 11.44 -21.93
N THR A 205 -31.00 11.97 -21.06
CA THR A 205 -32.37 12.37 -21.38
C THR A 205 -32.48 13.89 -21.49
N PRO A 206 -32.74 14.45 -22.69
CA PRO A 206 -32.69 15.90 -22.87
C PRO A 206 -33.64 16.66 -21.93
N GLY A 207 -33.07 17.63 -21.21
CA GLY A 207 -33.76 18.48 -20.25
C GLY A 207 -33.88 17.88 -18.84
N VAL A 208 -33.34 16.69 -18.58
CA VAL A 208 -33.33 16.04 -17.27
C VAL A 208 -31.88 15.99 -16.78
N PRO A 209 -31.51 16.70 -15.71
CA PRO A 209 -30.19 16.56 -15.10
C PRO A 209 -29.99 15.13 -14.56
N GLU A 210 -29.00 14.42 -15.07
CA GLU A 210 -28.68 13.05 -14.67
C GLU A 210 -27.21 12.91 -14.24
N VAL A 211 -26.91 11.85 -13.48
CA VAL A 211 -25.54 11.51 -13.07
C VAL A 211 -24.98 10.39 -13.92
N PHE A 212 -23.78 10.62 -14.46
CA PHE A 212 -22.95 9.58 -15.07
C PHE A 212 -21.79 9.25 -14.15
N ALA A 213 -21.73 8.01 -13.66
CA ALA A 213 -20.77 7.63 -12.64
C ALA A 213 -19.67 6.70 -13.17
N LEU A 214 -18.48 6.82 -12.57
CA LEU A 214 -17.41 5.84 -12.67
C LEU A 214 -16.88 5.57 -11.27
N ALA A 215 -16.93 4.31 -10.82
CA ALA A 215 -16.30 3.86 -9.58
C ALA A 215 -15.10 2.97 -9.91
N LEU A 216 -13.94 3.30 -9.34
CA LEU A 216 -12.67 2.61 -9.57
C LEU A 216 -12.04 2.14 -8.25
N GLY A 217 -11.72 0.85 -8.18
CA GLY A 217 -10.92 0.24 -7.13
C GLY A 217 -9.55 -0.13 -7.67
N GLY A 218 -8.50 0.56 -7.22
CA GLY A 218 -7.21 0.60 -7.90
C GLY A 218 -6.34 -0.63 -7.71
N THR A 219 -5.88 -0.92 -6.49
CA THR A 219 -5.01 -2.08 -6.24
C THR A 219 -5.81 -3.38 -6.06
N ALA A 220 -5.19 -4.52 -6.41
CA ALA A 220 -5.70 -5.85 -6.11
C ALA A 220 -5.43 -6.33 -4.67
N ASP A 221 -4.58 -5.61 -3.92
CA ASP A 221 -4.00 -6.07 -2.64
C ASP A 221 -5.01 -6.20 -1.50
N GLN A 222 -6.07 -5.38 -1.49
CA GLN A 222 -7.12 -5.43 -0.48
C GLN A 222 -8.51 -5.47 -1.11
N SER A 223 -9.37 -6.35 -0.60
CA SER A 223 -10.75 -6.51 -1.09
C SER A 223 -11.64 -5.27 -0.87
N VAL A 224 -11.32 -4.41 0.10
CA VAL A 224 -12.11 -3.21 0.44
C VAL A 224 -12.35 -2.30 -0.76
N PHE A 225 -11.38 -2.14 -1.67
CA PHE A 225 -11.55 -1.27 -2.84
C PHE A 225 -12.57 -1.82 -3.83
N LEU A 226 -12.64 -3.14 -4.01
CA LEU A 226 -13.71 -3.76 -4.79
C LEU A 226 -15.06 -3.57 -4.10
N THR A 227 -15.12 -3.73 -2.78
CA THR A 227 -16.36 -3.53 -2.02
C THR A 227 -16.84 -2.08 -2.12
N GLU A 228 -15.96 -1.09 -2.00
CA GLU A 228 -16.31 0.32 -2.15
C GLU A 228 -16.80 0.65 -3.57
N VAL A 229 -16.23 0.04 -4.62
CA VAL A 229 -16.74 0.18 -5.99
C VAL A 229 -18.20 -0.25 -6.10
N GLU A 230 -18.56 -1.38 -5.47
CA GLU A 230 -19.94 -1.90 -5.51
C GLU A 230 -20.87 -1.06 -4.64
N SER A 231 -20.45 -0.70 -3.44
CA SER A 231 -21.24 0.07 -2.48
C SER A 231 -21.48 1.51 -2.94
N VAL A 232 -20.45 2.20 -3.43
CA VAL A 232 -20.58 3.56 -3.97
C VAL A 232 -21.46 3.57 -5.20
N ALA A 233 -21.31 2.61 -6.12
CA ALA A 233 -22.21 2.50 -7.27
C ALA A 233 -23.68 2.35 -6.86
N ALA A 234 -23.97 1.56 -5.81
CA ALA A 234 -25.33 1.40 -5.30
C ALA A 234 -25.86 2.68 -4.61
N ILE A 235 -25.00 3.42 -3.89
CA ILE A 235 -25.37 4.69 -3.26
C ILE A 235 -25.65 5.76 -4.31
N LEU A 236 -24.83 5.87 -5.35
CA LEU A 236 -25.05 6.83 -6.44
C LEU A 236 -26.33 6.50 -7.24
N ASP A 237 -26.69 5.22 -7.37
CA ASP A 237 -27.98 4.84 -7.93
C ASP A 237 -29.14 5.26 -7.03
N ALA A 238 -29.05 5.01 -5.72
CA ALA A 238 -30.09 5.38 -4.77
C ALA A 238 -30.29 6.90 -4.65
N GLN A 239 -29.22 7.68 -4.70
CA GLN A 239 -29.29 9.14 -4.54
C GLN A 239 -29.56 9.90 -5.83
N TYR A 240 -29.06 9.40 -6.96
CA TYR A 240 -29.07 10.16 -8.22
C TYR A 240 -29.63 9.39 -9.42
N GLY A 241 -30.10 8.15 -9.24
CA GLY A 241 -30.58 7.31 -10.35
C GLY A 241 -29.47 6.92 -11.34
N ALA A 242 -28.21 6.90 -10.90
CA ALA A 242 -27.06 6.67 -11.76
C ALA A 242 -26.89 5.21 -12.22
N GLY A 243 -27.72 4.25 -11.79
CA GLY A 243 -27.48 2.81 -11.98
C GLY A 243 -27.26 2.38 -13.43
N ALA A 244 -28.11 2.85 -14.36
CA ALA A 244 -27.96 2.61 -15.81
C ALA A 244 -26.84 3.45 -16.47
N ARG A 245 -26.22 4.36 -15.71
CA ARG A 245 -25.18 5.31 -16.14
C ARG A 245 -23.88 5.18 -15.34
N THR A 246 -23.65 4.00 -14.74
CA THR A 246 -22.48 3.74 -13.89
C THR A 246 -21.53 2.73 -14.54
N LEU A 247 -20.27 3.13 -14.72
CA LEU A 247 -19.15 2.24 -15.03
C LEU A 247 -18.42 1.85 -13.74
N ARG A 248 -17.93 0.61 -13.69
CA ARG A 248 -17.20 0.04 -12.55
C ARG A 248 -15.91 -0.59 -13.04
N LEU A 249 -14.78 -0.18 -12.49
CA LEU A 249 -13.45 -0.71 -12.77
C LEU A 249 -12.84 -1.21 -11.46
N ALA A 250 -12.26 -2.40 -11.44
CA ALA A 250 -11.65 -2.91 -10.20
C ALA A 250 -10.53 -3.91 -10.49
N ASN A 251 -9.51 -3.90 -9.64
CA ASN A 251 -8.54 -4.98 -9.53
C ASN A 251 -8.84 -5.82 -8.27
N SER A 252 -8.67 -7.14 -8.37
CA SER A 252 -8.94 -8.08 -7.27
C SER A 252 -8.27 -9.41 -7.54
N HIS A 253 -7.62 -9.99 -6.53
CA HIS A 253 -7.09 -11.35 -6.61
C HIS A 253 -8.18 -12.41 -6.59
N ASP A 254 -9.20 -12.24 -5.76
CA ASP A 254 -10.28 -13.23 -5.58
C ASP A 254 -11.28 -13.20 -6.73
N HIS A 255 -11.50 -12.02 -7.32
CA HIS A 255 -12.50 -11.79 -8.35
C HIS A 255 -11.95 -11.01 -9.56
N PRO A 256 -10.87 -11.50 -10.22
CA PRO A 256 -10.11 -10.74 -11.21
C PRO A 256 -10.89 -10.38 -12.48
N MET A 257 -12.00 -11.08 -12.75
CA MET A 257 -12.87 -10.86 -13.92
C MET A 257 -14.24 -10.28 -13.55
N ARG A 258 -14.44 -9.81 -12.30
CA ARG A 258 -15.72 -9.25 -11.85
C ARG A 258 -16.09 -7.99 -12.61
N TYR A 259 -15.13 -7.11 -12.82
CA TYR A 259 -15.23 -5.87 -13.57
C TYR A 259 -14.04 -5.75 -14.54
N PRO A 260 -14.10 -4.88 -15.56
CA PRO A 260 -12.92 -4.50 -16.31
C PRO A 260 -11.83 -4.04 -15.34
N MET A 261 -10.60 -4.39 -15.67
CA MET A 261 -9.42 -4.11 -14.87
C MET A 261 -9.27 -2.61 -14.63
N ALA A 262 -8.95 -2.22 -13.40
CA ALA A 262 -8.59 -0.84 -13.08
C ALA A 262 -7.17 -0.57 -13.59
N ASN A 263 -7.07 -0.14 -14.84
CA ASN A 263 -5.83 0.28 -15.47
C ASN A 263 -6.04 1.60 -16.24
N ARG A 264 -4.94 2.27 -16.61
CA ARG A 264 -4.99 3.56 -17.31
C ARG A 264 -5.79 3.51 -18.63
N ALA A 265 -5.71 2.41 -19.37
CA ALA A 265 -6.41 2.26 -20.66
C ALA A 265 -7.93 2.17 -20.49
N ASN A 266 -8.41 1.31 -19.59
CA ASN A 266 -9.82 1.14 -19.28
C ASN A 266 -10.40 2.40 -18.61
N LEU A 267 -9.63 3.08 -17.75
CA LEU A 267 -10.03 4.36 -17.16
C LEU A 267 -10.24 5.41 -18.27
N ALA A 268 -9.26 5.62 -19.14
CA ALA A 268 -9.38 6.57 -20.25
C ALA A 268 -10.56 6.23 -21.18
N GLN A 269 -10.78 4.94 -21.47
CA GLN A 269 -11.92 4.48 -22.26
C GLN A 269 -13.26 4.75 -21.55
N GLY A 270 -13.35 4.51 -20.25
CA GLY A 270 -14.54 4.77 -19.45
C GLY A 270 -14.90 6.25 -19.39
N LEU A 271 -13.91 7.11 -19.15
CA LEU A 271 -14.08 8.56 -19.14
C LEU A 271 -14.58 9.05 -20.52
N LYS A 272 -13.97 8.60 -21.62
CA LYS A 272 -14.43 8.93 -22.98
C LYS A 272 -15.85 8.43 -23.25
N ALA A 273 -16.22 7.26 -22.75
CA ALA A 273 -17.57 6.72 -22.91
C ALA A 273 -18.64 7.54 -22.16
N ILE A 274 -18.28 8.09 -20.99
CA ILE A 274 -19.12 9.01 -20.21
C ILE A 274 -19.23 10.36 -20.93
N GLY A 275 -18.11 10.99 -21.30
CA GLY A 275 -18.12 12.29 -21.98
C GLY A 275 -18.88 12.27 -23.31
N ALA A 276 -18.89 11.13 -24.01
CA ALA A 276 -19.69 10.96 -25.23
C ALA A 276 -21.22 10.86 -25.00
N ARG A 277 -21.68 10.63 -23.77
CA ARG A 277 -23.10 10.47 -23.42
C ARG A 277 -23.63 11.56 -22.50
N GLN A 278 -22.75 12.20 -21.73
CA GLN A 278 -23.09 13.29 -20.83
C GLN A 278 -23.64 14.48 -21.64
N GLY A 279 -24.83 14.95 -21.26
CA GLY A 279 -25.46 16.16 -21.75
C GLY A 279 -25.00 17.42 -21.00
N PRO A 280 -25.34 18.62 -21.51
CA PRO A 280 -24.97 19.89 -20.87
C PRO A 280 -25.65 20.17 -19.52
N GLU A 281 -26.71 19.44 -19.18
CA GLU A 281 -27.43 19.45 -17.91
C GLU A 281 -26.89 18.44 -16.88
N ASP A 282 -26.08 17.49 -17.31
CA ASP A 282 -25.65 16.33 -16.52
C ASP A 282 -24.35 16.59 -15.75
N VAL A 283 -24.14 15.77 -14.73
CA VAL A 283 -22.93 15.80 -13.89
C VAL A 283 -22.24 14.43 -13.91
N ALA A 284 -20.92 14.41 -14.12
CA ALA A 284 -20.15 13.20 -13.92
C ALA A 284 -19.82 13.01 -12.43
N PHE A 285 -19.88 11.78 -11.91
CA PHE A 285 -19.45 11.46 -10.54
C PHE A 285 -18.37 10.39 -10.61
N LEU A 286 -17.12 10.79 -10.39
CA LEU A 286 -15.94 9.94 -10.52
C LEU A 286 -15.41 9.62 -9.13
N PHE A 287 -15.35 8.35 -8.77
CA PHE A 287 -14.82 7.85 -7.50
C PHE A 287 -13.64 6.92 -7.76
N LEU A 288 -12.48 7.25 -7.19
CA LEU A 288 -11.27 6.45 -7.26
C LEU A 288 -10.82 6.12 -5.84
N ALA A 289 -10.73 4.84 -5.49
CA ALA A 289 -10.23 4.37 -4.20
C ALA A 289 -9.07 3.40 -4.37
N SER A 290 -7.97 3.64 -3.66
CA SER A 290 -6.77 2.79 -3.67
C SER A 290 -5.76 3.24 -2.61
N HIS A 291 -4.57 2.63 -2.62
CA HIS A 291 -3.38 3.24 -2.03
C HIS A 291 -2.95 4.48 -2.82
N GLY A 292 -2.23 5.37 -2.13
CA GLY A 292 -1.72 6.59 -2.73
C GLY A 292 -0.39 7.03 -2.16
N ARG A 293 0.31 7.84 -2.95
CA ARG A 293 1.48 8.65 -2.60
C ARG A 293 1.27 10.03 -3.18
N GLU A 294 2.17 10.96 -2.86
CA GLU A 294 2.19 12.28 -3.49
C GLU A 294 2.16 12.11 -5.03
N ASP A 295 1.12 12.68 -5.63
CA ASP A 295 0.78 12.73 -7.05
C ASP A 295 0.56 11.38 -7.74
N LEU A 296 0.33 10.33 -6.96
CA LEU A 296 0.19 8.96 -7.44
C LEU A 296 -0.95 8.21 -6.75
N LEU A 297 -1.81 7.59 -7.56
CA LEU A 297 -2.83 6.65 -7.13
C LEU A 297 -2.46 5.26 -7.64
N SER A 298 -2.40 4.29 -6.74
CA SER A 298 -1.98 2.96 -7.13
C SER A 298 -3.05 2.26 -7.95
N LEU A 299 -2.65 1.69 -9.08
CA LEU A 299 -3.46 0.78 -9.87
C LEU A 299 -2.86 -0.63 -9.84
N ASN A 300 -2.07 -0.92 -8.80
CA ASN A 300 -1.21 -2.09 -8.80
C ASN A 300 -1.99 -3.40 -8.89
N PHE A 301 -1.57 -4.24 -9.81
CA PHE A 301 -2.03 -5.60 -9.96
C PHE A 301 -0.89 -6.38 -10.57
N ASP A 302 0.04 -6.83 -9.71
CA ASP A 302 1.30 -7.45 -10.11
C ASP A 302 1.14 -8.55 -11.15
N ALA A 303 0.12 -9.41 -10.99
CA ALA A 303 -0.18 -10.49 -11.93
C ALA A 303 -0.49 -9.99 -13.36
N ALA A 304 -1.06 -8.79 -13.48
CA ALA A 304 -1.43 -8.14 -14.74
C ALA A 304 -0.49 -6.99 -15.13
N GLY A 305 0.64 -6.81 -14.44
CA GLY A 305 1.66 -5.82 -14.78
C GLY A 305 1.13 -4.40 -15.00
N THR A 306 0.10 -3.99 -14.24
CA THR A 306 -0.46 -2.64 -14.32
C THR A 306 0.50 -1.62 -13.71
N THR A 307 0.32 -0.35 -14.07
CA THR A 307 1.12 0.76 -13.56
C THR A 307 0.22 1.77 -12.88
N ASP A 308 0.73 2.41 -11.83
CA ASP A 308 0.08 3.50 -11.12
C ASP A 308 -0.37 4.65 -12.05
N LEU A 309 -1.31 5.44 -11.56
CA LEU A 309 -1.88 6.62 -12.21
C LEU A 309 -1.34 7.88 -11.55
N THR A 310 -0.70 8.75 -12.33
CA THR A 310 -0.30 10.08 -11.84
C THR A 310 -1.46 11.08 -11.87
N ALA A 311 -1.40 12.11 -11.02
CA ALA A 311 -2.36 13.23 -11.04
C ALA A 311 -2.39 13.92 -12.41
N ALA A 312 -1.22 14.17 -13.02
CA ALA A 312 -1.10 14.76 -14.35
C ALA A 312 -1.70 13.89 -15.47
N GLU A 313 -1.48 12.56 -15.44
CA GLU A 313 -2.12 11.66 -16.41
C GLU A 313 -3.64 11.65 -16.25
N PHE A 314 -4.14 11.65 -15.01
CA PHE A 314 -5.58 11.69 -14.76
C PHE A 314 -6.19 13.01 -15.26
N ARG A 315 -5.54 14.15 -15.00
CA ARG A 315 -5.92 15.44 -15.57
C ARG A 315 -5.98 15.39 -17.09
N GLN A 316 -4.96 14.86 -17.75
CA GLN A 316 -4.94 14.71 -19.20
C GLN A 316 -6.10 13.84 -19.71
N MET A 317 -6.38 12.70 -19.05
CA MET A 317 -7.50 11.83 -19.44
C MET A 317 -8.85 12.53 -19.32
N LEU A 318 -9.06 13.34 -18.27
CA LEU A 318 -10.28 14.13 -18.10
C LEU A 318 -10.43 15.15 -19.24
N ASP A 319 -9.36 15.84 -19.60
CA ASP A 319 -9.38 16.84 -20.67
C ASP A 319 -9.66 16.23 -22.05
N GLU A 320 -9.14 15.03 -22.31
CA GLU A 320 -9.40 14.29 -23.54
C GLU A 320 -10.75 13.57 -23.58
N SER A 321 -11.43 13.44 -22.43
CA SER A 321 -12.65 12.64 -22.33
C SER A 321 -13.90 13.34 -22.86
N GLY A 322 -13.89 14.69 -22.86
CA GLY A 322 -15.08 15.49 -23.14
C GLY A 322 -16.11 15.51 -22.00
N ILE A 323 -15.74 15.04 -20.80
CA ILE A 323 -16.58 15.18 -19.60
C ILE A 323 -16.79 16.67 -19.28
N GLY A 324 -18.03 17.04 -19.00
CA GLY A 324 -18.44 18.37 -18.56
C GLY A 324 -18.32 18.52 -17.04
N PRO A 325 -19.29 19.18 -16.38
CA PRO A 325 -19.28 19.33 -14.93
C PRO A 325 -19.11 18.00 -14.20
N ALA A 326 -18.22 17.95 -13.20
CA ALA A 326 -17.88 16.70 -12.53
C ALA A 326 -17.64 16.86 -11.02
N VAL A 327 -18.09 15.87 -10.26
CA VAL A 327 -17.66 15.59 -8.89
C VAL A 327 -16.60 14.49 -8.97
N ILE A 328 -15.43 14.73 -8.39
CA ILE A 328 -14.29 13.83 -8.41
C ILE A 328 -13.88 13.57 -6.96
N VAL A 329 -13.95 12.32 -6.54
CA VAL A 329 -13.59 11.87 -5.20
C VAL A 329 -12.39 10.94 -5.30
N VAL A 330 -11.27 11.34 -4.71
CA VAL A 330 -10.03 10.55 -4.64
C VAL A 330 -9.83 10.07 -3.20
N SER A 331 -10.12 8.80 -2.95
CA SER A 331 -9.98 8.15 -1.64
C SER A 331 -8.67 7.37 -1.57
N ALA A 332 -7.60 8.06 -1.14
CA ALA A 332 -6.27 7.48 -0.96
C ALA A 332 -5.42 8.31 -0.01
N CYS A 333 -4.34 7.72 0.52
CA CYS A 333 -3.28 8.46 1.20
C CYS A 333 -2.70 9.53 0.26
N PHE A 334 -2.38 10.71 0.79
CA PHE A 334 -1.80 11.85 0.06
C PHE A 334 -2.69 12.40 -1.07
N SER A 335 -3.95 11.97 -1.16
CA SER A 335 -4.87 12.33 -2.26
C SER A 335 -5.06 13.83 -2.47
N GLY A 336 -4.88 14.65 -1.43
CA GLY A 336 -4.90 16.11 -1.52
C GLY A 336 -3.89 16.70 -2.51
N SER A 337 -2.83 15.97 -2.88
CA SER A 337 -1.86 16.43 -3.89
C SER A 337 -2.46 16.49 -5.30
N PHE A 338 -3.54 15.73 -5.58
CA PHE A 338 -4.24 15.77 -6.86
C PHE A 338 -5.04 17.06 -7.08
N ILE A 339 -5.28 17.85 -6.03
CA ILE A 339 -6.18 19.01 -6.11
C ILE A 339 -5.67 20.04 -7.11
N ASP A 340 -4.37 20.35 -7.10
CA ASP A 340 -3.81 21.40 -7.96
C ASP A 340 -3.89 21.03 -9.45
N ASP A 341 -3.68 19.75 -9.79
CA ASP A 341 -3.82 19.24 -11.16
C ASP A 341 -5.29 19.13 -11.60
N LEU A 342 -6.19 18.75 -10.69
CA LEU A 342 -7.59 18.47 -11.03
C LEU A 342 -8.49 19.70 -10.96
N ALA A 343 -8.10 20.76 -10.25
CA ALA A 343 -8.89 21.97 -10.09
C ALA A 343 -9.26 22.58 -11.46
N SER A 344 -10.55 22.87 -11.63
CA SER A 344 -11.11 23.44 -12.86
C SER A 344 -12.43 24.13 -12.52
N PRO A 345 -12.86 25.18 -13.26
CA PRO A 345 -14.13 25.86 -13.01
C PRO A 345 -15.34 24.91 -12.92
N ASP A 346 -15.34 23.85 -13.71
CA ASP A 346 -16.40 22.86 -13.85
C ASP A 346 -16.26 21.64 -12.93
N ARG A 347 -15.28 21.62 -12.01
CA ARG A 347 -15.00 20.44 -11.16
C ARG A 347 -15.15 20.72 -9.67
N LEU A 348 -15.75 19.75 -8.97
CA LEU A 348 -15.71 19.61 -7.52
C LEU A 348 -14.74 18.48 -7.21
N VAL A 349 -13.62 18.76 -6.53
CA VAL A 349 -12.63 17.74 -6.15
C VAL A 349 -12.67 17.53 -4.64
N ILE A 350 -12.84 16.29 -4.20
CA ILE A 350 -12.87 15.88 -2.80
C ILE A 350 -11.77 14.83 -2.58
N THR A 351 -11.00 14.97 -1.51
CA THR A 351 -9.89 14.06 -1.19
C THR A 351 -10.00 13.54 0.24
N ALA A 352 -9.66 12.27 0.44
CA ALA A 352 -9.71 11.61 1.74
C ALA A 352 -8.63 12.09 2.72
N ALA A 353 -7.56 12.71 2.22
CA ALA A 353 -6.49 13.24 3.05
C ALA A 353 -5.86 14.48 2.39
N ARG A 354 -5.09 15.22 3.20
CA ARG A 354 -4.20 16.29 2.71
C ARG A 354 -3.02 15.71 1.93
N GLY A 355 -2.44 16.50 1.03
CA GLY A 355 -1.34 16.07 0.15
C GLY A 355 -0.07 15.55 0.83
N ASP A 356 0.10 15.75 2.14
CA ASP A 356 1.22 15.27 2.96
C ASP A 356 0.73 14.41 4.15
N ARG A 357 -0.46 13.80 4.05
CA ARG A 357 -1.10 13.00 5.11
C ARG A 357 -1.61 11.67 4.57
N SER A 358 -1.59 10.66 5.43
CA SER A 358 -2.23 9.36 5.17
C SER A 358 -3.74 9.42 5.42
N SER A 359 -4.49 8.54 4.76
CA SER A 359 -5.87 8.19 5.09
C SER A 359 -5.92 6.77 5.70
N PHE A 360 -7.02 6.40 6.34
CA PHE A 360 -7.10 5.17 7.14
C PHE A 360 -8.26 4.25 6.73
N GLY A 361 -8.25 3.02 7.24
CA GLY A 361 -9.29 2.02 6.99
C GLY A 361 -9.04 1.09 5.81
N CYS A 362 -7.89 1.20 5.14
CA CYS A 362 -7.48 0.27 4.07
C CYS A 362 -7.07 -1.09 4.67
N ARG A 363 -8.04 -1.97 4.93
CA ARG A 363 -7.83 -3.33 5.46
C ARG A 363 -8.59 -4.36 4.64
N ASP A 364 -7.99 -5.52 4.45
CA ASP A 364 -8.67 -6.64 3.79
C ASP A 364 -9.88 -7.11 4.61
N GLY A 365 -10.97 -7.49 3.93
CA GLY A 365 -12.23 -7.91 4.55
C GLY A 365 -13.04 -6.77 5.18
N ALA A 366 -12.57 -5.52 5.17
CA ALA A 366 -13.40 -4.38 5.52
C ALA A 366 -14.39 -4.05 4.40
N GLU A 367 -15.55 -3.56 4.81
CA GLU A 367 -16.56 -3.06 3.86
C GLU A 367 -16.25 -1.66 3.35
N TRP A 368 -15.54 -0.86 4.16
CA TRP A 368 -15.26 0.55 3.90
C TRP A 368 -13.89 0.99 4.41
N THR A 369 -13.31 1.95 3.71
CA THR A 369 -12.27 2.83 4.28
C THR A 369 -12.91 3.83 5.26
N GLU A 370 -12.12 4.47 6.12
CA GLU A 370 -12.69 5.42 7.10
C GLU A 370 -13.38 6.59 6.40
N PHE A 371 -12.73 7.19 5.41
CA PHE A 371 -13.31 8.26 4.63
C PHE A 371 -14.48 7.78 3.76
N GLY A 372 -14.37 6.60 3.14
CA GLY A 372 -15.44 6.04 2.32
C GLY A 372 -16.72 5.82 3.13
N GLN A 373 -16.60 5.28 4.35
CA GLN A 373 -17.74 5.13 5.26
C GLN A 373 -18.34 6.50 5.64
N SER A 374 -17.50 7.42 6.10
CA SER A 374 -17.97 8.72 6.61
C SER A 374 -18.61 9.56 5.50
N PHE A 375 -18.03 9.56 4.29
CA PHE A 375 -18.54 10.33 3.17
C PHE A 375 -19.72 9.66 2.47
N PHE A 376 -19.59 8.41 2.02
CA PHE A 376 -20.63 7.77 1.22
C PHE A 376 -21.70 7.11 2.07
N ASP A 377 -21.32 6.25 3.02
CA ASP A 377 -22.27 5.43 3.75
C ASP A 377 -23.06 6.19 4.82
N LEU A 378 -22.45 7.23 5.41
CA LEU A 378 -23.10 8.08 6.39
C LEU A 378 -23.59 9.39 5.77
N ALA A 379 -22.68 10.28 5.37
CA ALA A 379 -23.05 11.65 5.04
C ALA A 379 -23.86 11.79 3.74
N LEU A 380 -23.42 11.15 2.65
CA LEU A 380 -24.09 11.27 1.34
C LEU A 380 -25.43 10.53 1.30
N ARG A 381 -25.62 9.53 2.18
CA ARG A 381 -26.93 8.88 2.33
C ARG A 381 -27.98 9.84 2.88
N ASP A 382 -27.59 10.68 3.83
CA ASP A 382 -28.48 11.59 4.53
C ASP A 382 -28.60 12.96 3.85
N GLU A 383 -27.55 13.40 3.15
CA GLU A 383 -27.49 14.69 2.46
C GLU A 383 -26.95 14.50 1.03
N PRO A 384 -27.79 14.60 -0.01
CA PRO A 384 -27.40 14.34 -1.39
C PRO A 384 -26.52 15.44 -2.00
N ASP A 385 -26.33 16.59 -1.34
CA ASP A 385 -25.35 17.58 -1.78
C ASP A 385 -23.93 17.19 -1.33
N PRO A 386 -23.02 16.79 -2.25
CA PRO A 386 -21.67 16.35 -1.87
C PRO A 386 -20.86 17.44 -1.15
N ARG A 387 -21.17 18.72 -1.37
CA ARG A 387 -20.51 19.84 -0.68
C ARG A 387 -20.84 19.87 0.81
N LYS A 388 -22.10 19.55 1.15
CA LYS A 388 -22.56 19.51 2.54
C LYS A 388 -22.23 18.17 3.20
N ALA A 389 -22.39 17.06 2.47
CA ALA A 389 -21.99 15.73 2.93
C ALA A 389 -20.51 15.71 3.32
N PHE A 390 -19.63 16.37 2.55
CA PHE A 390 -18.22 16.49 2.87
C PHE A 390 -17.97 17.12 4.25
N ALA A 391 -18.70 18.17 4.61
CA ALA A 391 -18.50 18.84 5.91
C ALA A 391 -18.79 17.90 7.09
N ALA A 392 -19.87 17.12 7.00
CA ALA A 392 -20.20 16.11 8.01
C ALA A 392 -19.18 14.96 8.02
N ALA A 393 -18.76 14.49 6.85
CA ALA A 393 -17.77 13.43 6.71
C ALA A 393 -16.41 13.83 7.30
N ALA A 394 -15.94 15.04 7.04
CA ALA A 394 -14.67 15.55 7.57
C ALA A 394 -14.68 15.66 9.10
N GLU A 395 -15.82 16.02 9.70
CA GLU A 395 -15.99 16.05 11.14
C GLU A 395 -15.96 14.64 11.74
N ASP A 396 -16.71 13.69 11.16
CA ASP A 396 -16.74 12.30 11.60
C ASP A 396 -15.35 11.62 11.51
N VAL A 397 -14.64 11.81 10.39
CA VAL A 397 -13.26 11.32 10.22
C VAL A 397 -12.34 11.88 11.29
N ALA A 398 -12.40 13.20 11.56
CA ALA A 398 -11.57 13.80 12.60
C ALA A 398 -11.88 13.24 14.00
N GLN A 399 -13.15 12.93 14.29
CA GLN A 399 -13.54 12.31 15.56
C GLN A 399 -13.02 10.87 15.70
N LYS A 400 -13.14 10.06 14.64
CA LYS A 400 -12.61 8.68 14.58
C LYS A 400 -11.10 8.66 14.77
N GLU A 401 -10.39 9.49 14.03
CA GLU A 401 -8.93 9.59 14.09
C GLU A 401 -8.44 10.07 15.46
N ALA A 402 -9.12 11.07 16.05
CA ALA A 402 -8.79 11.54 17.39
C ALA A 402 -9.03 10.48 18.47
N LYS A 403 -10.11 9.70 18.34
CA LYS A 403 -10.42 8.58 19.25
C LYS A 403 -9.36 7.49 19.21
N ASP A 404 -8.82 7.22 18.02
CA ASP A 404 -7.80 6.19 17.80
C ASP A 404 -6.35 6.72 17.97
N GLY A 405 -6.20 8.00 18.29
CA GLY A 405 -4.90 8.64 18.51
C GLY A 405 -4.05 8.78 17.25
N LEU A 406 -4.70 8.83 16.09
CA LEU A 406 -4.06 8.94 14.78
C LEU A 406 -3.73 10.40 14.45
N THR A 407 -2.70 10.60 13.63
CA THR A 407 -2.43 11.91 13.02
C THR A 407 -3.56 12.24 12.06
N PRO A 408 -4.24 13.40 12.19
CA PRO A 408 -5.40 13.68 11.36
C PRO A 408 -5.10 13.68 9.86
N SER A 409 -5.94 13.01 9.07
CA SER A 409 -5.82 12.95 7.61
C SER A 409 -6.15 14.29 6.95
N LEU A 410 -7.03 15.08 7.57
CA LEU A 410 -7.52 16.38 7.10
C LEU A 410 -8.07 16.31 5.66
N PRO A 411 -9.21 15.64 5.44
CA PRO A 411 -9.86 15.59 4.13
C PRO A 411 -10.05 17.00 3.55
N GLN A 412 -9.99 17.14 2.23
CA GLN A 412 -10.05 18.44 1.56
C GLN A 412 -11.14 18.48 0.48
N ILE A 413 -11.61 19.70 0.18
CA ILE A 413 -12.57 19.97 -0.88
C ILE A 413 -12.12 21.21 -1.67
N SER A 414 -12.19 21.12 -3.00
CA SER A 414 -11.95 22.21 -3.94
C SER A 414 -13.15 22.35 -4.85
N VAL A 415 -13.78 23.54 -4.83
CA VAL A 415 -15.02 23.81 -5.54
C VAL A 415 -14.75 24.77 -6.70
N GLY A 416 -14.92 24.29 -7.93
CA GLY A 416 -14.88 25.11 -9.13
C GLY A 416 -15.99 26.16 -9.17
N THR A 417 -15.75 27.26 -9.87
CA THR A 417 -16.68 28.40 -9.91
C THR A 417 -17.98 28.14 -10.67
N GLU A 418 -18.04 27.10 -11.51
CA GLU A 418 -19.16 26.77 -12.39
C GLU A 418 -19.88 25.47 -11.99
N VAL A 419 -19.18 24.51 -11.36
CA VAL A 419 -19.77 23.21 -10.96
C VAL A 419 -20.97 23.35 -10.02
N GLY A 420 -20.96 24.39 -9.16
CA GLY A 420 -22.03 24.62 -8.19
C GLY A 420 -23.40 24.77 -8.82
N ALA A 421 -23.50 25.48 -9.95
CA ALA A 421 -24.77 25.67 -10.65
C ALA A 421 -25.26 24.40 -11.34
N ALA A 422 -24.36 23.50 -11.75
CA ALA A 422 -24.74 22.18 -12.28
C ALA A 422 -25.29 21.29 -11.16
N LEU A 423 -24.63 21.28 -10.00
CA LEU A 423 -25.10 20.53 -8.82
C LEU A 423 -26.43 21.06 -8.28
N ASP A 424 -26.61 22.37 -8.19
CA ASP A 424 -27.86 22.97 -7.71
C ASP A 424 -29.04 22.60 -8.64
N ARG A 425 -28.81 22.53 -9.96
CA ARG A 425 -29.83 22.07 -10.92
C ARG A 425 -30.14 20.58 -10.75
N LEU A 426 -29.12 19.75 -10.57
CA LEU A 426 -29.27 18.32 -10.33
C LEU A 426 -30.12 18.07 -9.06
N LEU A 427 -29.79 18.74 -7.97
CA LEU A 427 -30.44 18.55 -6.67
C LEU A 427 -31.85 19.15 -6.61
N ALA A 428 -32.16 20.15 -7.44
CA ALA A 428 -33.50 20.74 -7.53
C ALA A 428 -34.49 19.89 -8.35
N GLY A 429 -33.98 18.96 -9.17
CA GLY A 429 -34.78 18.09 -10.03
C GLY A 429 -35.06 16.69 -9.47
N GLY A 430 -34.48 16.35 -8.32
CA GLY A 430 -34.64 15.07 -7.61
C GLY A 430 -35.90 14.95 -6.77
#